data_AF-A0A953B8I0-F1
#
_entry.id   AF-A0A953B8I0-F1
#
_cell.length_a   1.000
_cell.length_b   1.000
_cell.length_c   1.000
_cell.angle_alpha   90.00
_cell.angle_beta   90.00
_cell.angle_gamma   90.00
#
_symmetry.space_group_name_H-M   'P 1'
#
loop_
_entity.id
_entity.type
_entity.pdbx_description
1 polymer ?
#
loop_
_entity_poly.entity_id
_entity_poly.type
_entity_poly.pdbx_seq_one_letter_code
_entity_poly.pdbx_strand_id
1 'polypeptide(L)'
;MLRLMGGILVCGLLMAGQSFAGPGAVESIGKAQGDHHSLAVYYEEQAQINKTKAADWEFAATYYEKFPGEVSGKMSAAEHIAHCRSVSEDFKKLEQQNRELAAKHRELMRKDFH
;
A
#
# COMPACT_ATOMS: atom_id res chain seq x y z
N MET A 1 -23.15 21.88 -36.54
CA MET A 1 -22.37 22.11 -35.31
C MET A 1 -22.01 20.75 -34.72
N LEU A 2 -20.74 20.37 -34.83
CA LEU A 2 -20.22 19.06 -34.46
C LEU A 2 -19.90 19.07 -32.94
N ARG A 3 -20.68 18.33 -32.14
CA ARG A 3 -20.39 18.13 -30.71
C ARG A 3 -19.24 17.12 -30.59
N LEU A 4 -18.05 17.60 -30.24
CA LEU A 4 -16.94 16.77 -29.77
C LEU A 4 -17.35 16.10 -28.46
N MET A 5 -17.72 14.82 -28.53
CA MET A 5 -17.76 13.92 -27.39
C MET A 5 -16.31 13.55 -27.05
N GLY A 6 -15.71 14.30 -26.12
CA GLY A 6 -14.40 13.99 -25.56
C GLY A 6 -14.56 13.69 -24.07
N GLY A 7 -14.09 12.51 -23.64
CA GLY A 7 -13.85 12.25 -22.23
C GLY A 7 -14.47 10.99 -21.63
N ILE A 8 -14.57 9.88 -22.38
CA ILE A 8 -14.59 8.56 -21.73
C ILE A 8 -13.14 8.26 -21.35
N LEU A 9 -12.67 8.83 -20.24
CA LEU A 9 -11.46 8.34 -19.58
C LEU A 9 -11.91 7.34 -18.52
N VAL A 10 -11.93 6.09 -18.97
CA VAL A 10 -12.04 4.90 -18.13
C VAL A 10 -10.89 4.93 -17.12
N CYS A 11 -11.14 5.44 -15.91
CA CYS A 11 -10.36 5.08 -14.72
C CYS A 11 -10.98 3.84 -14.04
N GLY A 12 -11.28 2.83 -14.85
CA GLY A 12 -11.48 1.47 -14.41
C GLY A 12 -10.12 0.78 -14.30
N LEU A 13 -9.44 0.96 -13.17
CA LEU A 13 -8.25 0.23 -12.69
C LEU A 13 -7.91 0.90 -11.35
N LEU A 14 -7.90 0.29 -10.16
CA LEU A 14 -7.71 -1.09 -9.76
C LEU A 14 -8.46 -1.27 -8.42
N MET A 15 -9.68 -1.80 -8.46
CA MET A 15 -10.23 -2.52 -7.30
C MET A 15 -9.55 -3.88 -7.21
N ALA A 16 -8.22 -3.89 -7.09
CA ALA A 16 -7.51 -5.03 -6.56
C ALA A 16 -7.64 -4.90 -5.04
N GLY A 17 -8.77 -5.40 -4.52
CA GLY A 17 -8.86 -5.79 -3.13
C GLY A 17 -7.75 -6.81 -2.89
N GLN A 18 -6.58 -6.33 -2.50
CA GLN A 18 -5.55 -7.19 -1.96
C GLN A 18 -6.01 -7.53 -0.55
N SER A 19 -6.73 -8.65 -0.49
CA SER A 19 -6.93 -9.46 0.69
C SER A 19 -5.75 -9.34 1.64
N PHE A 20 -6.07 -9.16 2.91
CA PHE A 20 -5.19 -8.88 4.06
C PHE A 20 -4.00 -9.85 4.26
N ALA A 21 -3.82 -10.84 3.39
CA ALA A 21 -2.62 -11.63 3.19
C ALA A 21 -2.69 -12.19 1.77
N GLY A 22 -2.02 -11.57 0.81
CA GLY A 22 -1.90 -12.12 -0.53
C GLY A 22 -1.21 -13.50 -0.49
N PRO A 23 -1.59 -14.48 -1.33
CA PRO A 23 -0.94 -15.80 -1.39
C PRO A 23 0.60 -15.73 -1.52
N GLY A 24 1.10 -14.67 -2.14
CA GLY A 24 2.53 -14.43 -2.30
C GLY A 24 3.29 -14.13 -1.01
N ALA A 25 2.64 -13.62 0.05
CA ALA A 25 3.30 -13.39 1.34
C ALA A 25 3.62 -14.72 2.06
N VAL A 26 2.70 -15.68 1.99
CA VAL A 26 2.92 -17.03 2.55
C VAL A 26 3.92 -17.82 1.70
N GLU A 27 3.88 -17.67 0.37
CA GLU A 27 4.81 -18.33 -0.53
C GLU A 27 6.25 -17.80 -0.41
N SER A 28 6.43 -16.48 -0.25
CA SER A 28 7.75 -15.86 -0.08
C SER A 28 8.37 -16.15 1.29
N ILE A 29 7.58 -16.16 2.37
CA ILE A 29 8.05 -16.63 3.69
C ILE A 29 8.40 -18.12 3.64
N GLY A 30 7.61 -18.94 2.94
CA GLY A 30 7.91 -20.35 2.69
C GLY A 30 9.20 -20.56 1.89
N LYS A 31 9.48 -19.69 0.91
CA LYS A 31 10.74 -19.68 0.13
C LYS A 31 11.94 -19.20 0.94
N ALA A 32 11.75 -18.36 1.95
CA ALA A 32 12.83 -17.90 2.81
C ALA A 32 13.43 -19.02 3.69
N GLN A 33 12.80 -20.20 3.77
CA GLN A 33 13.31 -21.40 4.46
C GLN A 33 13.87 -21.16 5.89
N GLY A 34 13.44 -20.09 6.57
CA GLY A 34 13.96 -19.71 7.89
C GLY A 34 15.28 -18.93 7.88
N ASP A 35 15.86 -18.60 6.72
CA ASP A 35 17.03 -17.73 6.61
C ASP A 35 16.68 -16.28 6.99
N HIS A 36 17.32 -15.81 8.07
CA HIS A 36 17.15 -14.45 8.57
C HIS A 36 17.59 -13.37 7.57
N HIS A 37 18.52 -13.66 6.66
CA HIS A 37 18.89 -12.71 5.61
C HIS A 37 17.73 -12.50 4.63
N SER A 38 17.22 -13.59 4.08
CA SER A 38 16.09 -13.57 3.14
C SER A 38 14.84 -12.94 3.76
N LEU A 39 14.55 -13.22 5.03
CA LEU A 39 13.42 -12.58 5.74
C LEU A 39 13.64 -11.07 5.94
N ALA A 40 14.86 -10.63 6.26
CA ALA A 40 15.17 -9.21 6.37
C ALA A 40 15.00 -8.45 5.04
N VAL A 41 15.40 -9.06 3.93
CA VAL A 41 15.21 -8.50 2.59
C VAL A 41 13.72 -8.45 2.23
N TYR A 42 12.99 -9.53 2.47
CA TYR A 42 11.56 -9.60 2.20
C TYR A 42 10.76 -8.51 2.92
N TYR A 43 10.97 -8.35 4.22
CA TYR A 43 10.26 -7.33 4.98
C TYR A 43 10.68 -5.91 4.60
N GLU A 44 11.94 -5.68 4.18
CA GLU A 44 12.34 -4.39 3.62
C GLU A 44 11.59 -4.09 2.31
N GLU A 45 11.44 -5.08 1.43
CA GLU A 45 10.64 -4.94 0.21
C GLU A 45 9.17 -4.63 0.51
N GLN A 46 8.56 -5.36 1.46
CA GLN A 46 7.18 -5.08 1.90
C GLN A 46 7.04 -3.67 2.50
N ALA A 47 8.06 -3.18 3.21
CA ALA A 47 8.05 -1.80 3.71
C ALA A 47 8.01 -0.79 2.56
N GLN A 48 8.82 -0.97 1.52
CA GLN A 48 8.80 -0.07 0.35
C GLN A 48 7.47 -0.15 -0.42
N ILE A 49 6.89 -1.34 -0.57
CA ILE A 49 5.57 -1.50 -1.19
C ILE A 49 4.50 -0.74 -0.40
N ASN A 50 4.48 -0.88 0.93
CA ASN A 50 3.51 -0.20 1.78
C ASN A 50 3.72 1.32 1.79
N LYS A 51 4.96 1.79 1.71
CA LYS A 51 5.28 3.22 1.53
C LYS A 51 4.64 3.78 0.25
N THR A 52 4.79 3.08 -0.88
CA THR A 52 4.18 3.49 -2.16
C THR A 52 2.66 3.49 -2.06
N LYS A 53 2.06 2.44 -1.50
CA LYS A 53 0.60 2.38 -1.29
C LYS A 53 0.10 3.53 -0.42
N ALA A 54 0.80 3.88 0.65
CA ALA A 54 0.45 5.03 1.49
C ALA A 54 0.46 6.34 0.68
N ALA A 55 1.48 6.54 -0.17
CA ALA A 55 1.58 7.72 -1.02
C ALA A 55 0.45 7.78 -2.07
N ASP A 56 0.08 6.66 -2.67
CA ASP A 56 -1.02 6.59 -3.65
C ASP A 56 -2.36 6.98 -3.03
N TRP A 57 -2.64 6.52 -1.81
CA TRP A 57 -3.86 6.87 -1.08
C TRP A 57 -3.89 8.34 -0.61
N GLU A 58 -2.74 8.89 -0.20
CA GLU A 58 -2.64 10.32 0.13
C GLU A 58 -2.82 11.19 -1.12
N PHE A 59 -2.28 10.75 -2.26
CA PHE A 59 -2.51 11.39 -3.54
C PHE A 59 -3.99 11.39 -3.91
N ALA A 60 -4.70 10.26 -3.75
CA ALA A 60 -6.13 10.17 -3.99
C ALA A 60 -6.93 11.14 -3.09
N ALA A 61 -6.60 11.21 -1.80
CA ALA A 61 -7.20 12.18 -0.88
C ALA A 61 -6.99 13.62 -1.37
N THR A 62 -5.76 13.98 -1.72
CA THR A 62 -5.39 15.31 -2.25
C THR A 62 -6.10 15.62 -3.57
N TYR A 63 -6.29 14.62 -4.43
CA TYR A 63 -7.02 14.76 -5.68
C TYR A 63 -8.49 15.11 -5.41
N TYR A 64 -9.18 14.35 -4.55
CA TYR A 64 -10.57 14.61 -4.24
C TYR A 64 -10.80 15.91 -3.44
N GLU A 65 -9.80 16.38 -2.69
CA GLU A 65 -9.84 17.73 -2.11
C GLU A 65 -9.87 18.83 -3.18
N LYS A 66 -9.12 18.66 -4.26
CA LYS A 66 -9.07 19.61 -5.39
C LYS A 66 -10.27 19.48 -6.32
N PHE A 67 -10.81 18.27 -6.46
CA PHE A 67 -11.87 17.93 -7.39
C PHE A 67 -13.01 17.18 -6.69
N PRO A 68 -13.75 17.83 -5.78
CA PRO A 68 -14.78 17.15 -4.97
C PRO A 68 -15.95 16.60 -5.82
N GLY A 69 -16.19 17.14 -7.01
CA GLY A 69 -17.21 16.66 -7.95
C GLY A 69 -16.87 15.32 -8.62
N GLU A 70 -15.62 14.87 -8.53
CA GLU A 70 -15.17 13.57 -9.07
C GLU A 70 -15.48 12.41 -8.10
N VAL A 71 -15.91 12.72 -6.87
CA VAL A 71 -16.40 11.71 -5.94
C VAL A 71 -17.79 11.27 -6.38
N SER A 72 -17.94 9.98 -6.67
CA SER A 72 -19.23 9.36 -7.02
C SER A 72 -19.67 8.36 -5.96
N GLY A 73 -20.98 8.08 -5.90
CA GLY A 73 -21.54 7.10 -4.98
C GLY A 73 -22.27 7.73 -3.79
N LYS A 74 -22.39 6.95 -2.70
CA LYS A 74 -23.20 7.31 -1.52
C LYS A 74 -22.45 8.14 -0.47
N MET A 75 -21.13 8.19 -0.53
CA MET A 75 -20.30 8.94 0.41
C MET A 75 -20.15 10.38 -0.07
N SER A 76 -20.16 11.32 0.86
CA SER A 76 -19.74 12.69 0.60
C SER A 76 -18.25 12.74 0.25
N ALA A 77 -17.82 13.81 -0.43
CA ALA A 77 -16.41 14.01 -0.73
C ALA A 77 -15.55 14.03 0.54
N ALA A 78 -16.03 14.66 1.62
CA ALA A 78 -15.33 14.71 2.90
C ALA A 78 -15.15 13.32 3.52
N GLU A 79 -16.18 12.48 3.50
CA GLU A 79 -16.08 11.09 3.98
C GLU A 79 -15.11 10.28 3.13
N HIS A 80 -15.11 10.48 1.81
CA HIS A 80 -14.20 9.75 0.92
C HIS A 80 -12.73 10.18 1.12
N ILE A 81 -12.47 11.47 1.25
CA ILE A 81 -11.13 12.02 1.57
C ILE A 81 -10.65 11.46 2.92
N ALA A 82 -11.50 11.46 3.95
CA ALA A 82 -11.18 10.91 5.26
C ALA A 82 -10.87 9.40 5.18
N HIS A 83 -11.63 8.66 4.37
CA HIS A 83 -11.37 7.25 4.12
C HIS A 83 -10.00 7.03 3.45
N CYS A 84 -9.69 7.75 2.37
CA CYS A 84 -8.40 7.65 1.69
C CYS A 84 -7.23 7.93 2.64
N ARG A 85 -7.33 8.98 3.47
CA ARG A 85 -6.32 9.30 4.49
C ARG A 85 -6.17 8.19 5.52
N SER A 86 -7.28 7.64 6.02
CA SER A 86 -7.24 6.52 6.96
C SER A 86 -6.49 5.32 6.37
N VAL A 87 -6.75 4.98 5.10
CA VAL A 87 -6.07 3.88 4.41
C VAL A 87 -4.57 4.20 4.21
N SER A 88 -4.22 5.44 3.89
CA SER A 88 -2.81 5.88 3.82
C SER A 88 -2.10 5.66 5.16
N GLU A 89 -2.71 6.09 6.27
CA GLU A 89 -2.16 5.91 7.61
C GLU A 89 -1.98 4.43 7.99
N ASP A 90 -2.91 3.56 7.60
CA ASP A 90 -2.76 2.12 7.85
C ASP A 90 -1.58 1.52 7.09
N PHE A 91 -1.34 1.96 5.84
CA PHE A 91 -0.16 1.55 5.10
C PHE A 91 1.15 2.11 5.68
N LYS A 92 1.15 3.33 6.24
CA LYS A 92 2.33 3.86 6.97
C LYS A 92 2.64 3.01 8.21
N LYS A 93 1.62 2.58 8.95
CA LYS A 93 1.81 1.65 10.09
C LYS A 93 2.39 0.32 9.61
N LEU A 94 1.87 -0.25 8.51
CA LEU A 94 2.38 -1.49 7.93
C LEU A 94 3.81 -1.35 7.41
N GLU A 95 4.16 -0.22 6.78
CA GLU A 95 5.54 0.09 6.41
C GLU A 95 6.44 0.00 7.65
N GLN A 96 6.09 0.72 8.71
CA GLN A 96 6.89 0.78 9.93
C GLN A 96 7.05 -0.60 10.57
N GLN A 97 5.98 -1.38 10.68
CA GLN A 97 6.01 -2.75 11.22
C GLN A 97 6.94 -3.65 10.40
N ASN A 98 6.93 -3.53 9.07
CA ASN A 98 7.82 -4.31 8.21
C ASN A 98 9.28 -3.88 8.36
N ARG A 99 9.56 -2.57 8.50
CA ARG A 99 10.92 -2.09 8.81
C ARG A 99 11.45 -2.65 10.13
N GLU A 100 10.59 -2.71 11.15
CA GLU A 100 10.93 -3.30 12.45
C GLU A 100 11.20 -4.80 12.37
N LEU A 101 10.40 -5.54 11.58
CA LEU A 101 10.65 -6.97 11.34
C LEU A 101 11.96 -7.21 10.59
N ALA A 102 12.25 -6.41 9.56
CA ALA A 102 13.53 -6.47 8.87
C ALA A 102 14.71 -6.21 9.82
N ALA A 103 14.59 -5.22 10.70
CA ALA A 103 15.61 -4.91 11.71
C ALA A 103 15.83 -6.06 12.70
N LYS A 104 14.76 -6.69 13.20
CA LYS A 104 14.85 -7.85 14.10
C LYS A 104 15.59 -9.03 13.47
N HIS A 105 15.31 -9.33 12.19
CA HIS A 105 16.02 -10.39 11.49
C HIS A 105 17.51 -10.06 11.25
N ARG A 106 17.85 -8.79 10.95
CA ARG A 106 19.25 -8.35 10.90
C ARG A 106 19.96 -8.48 12.24
N GLU A 107 19.26 -8.20 13.34
CA GLU A 107 19.82 -8.34 14.67
C GLU A 107 20.14 -9.80 15.02
N LEU A 108 19.26 -10.74 14.68
CA LEU A 108 19.49 -12.18 14.89
C LEU A 108 20.74 -12.66 14.14
N MET A 109 20.88 -12.30 12.86
CA MET A 109 22.09 -12.61 12.10
C MET A 109 23.35 -12.12 12.80
N ARG A 110 23.35 -10.91 13.39
CA ARG A 110 24.52 -10.38 14.09
C ARG A 110 24.86 -11.16 15.37
N LYS A 111 23.85 -11.68 16.08
CA LYS A 111 24.04 -12.41 17.33
C LYS A 111 24.56 -13.84 17.11
N ASP A 112 24.23 -14.46 15.99
CA ASP A 112 24.68 -15.83 15.66
C ASP A 112 26.18 -15.94 15.34
N PHE A 113 26.87 -14.81 15.10
CA PHE A 113 28.32 -14.75 14.82
C PHE A 113 29.20 -14.43 16.06
N HIS A 114 28.63 -14.46 17.26
CA HIS A 114 29.33 -14.23 18.54
C HIS A 114 29.15 -15.40 19.50
#